data_AF-A0A9P9GZN0-F1
#
_entry.id   AF-A0A9P9GZN0-F1
#
_cell.length_a   1.000
_cell.length_b   1.000
_cell.length_c   1.000
_cell.angle_alpha   90.00
_cell.angle_beta   90.00
_cell.angle_gamma   90.00
#
_symmetry.space_group_name_H-M   'P 1'
#
loop_
_entity.id
_entity.type
_entity.pdbx_description
1 polymer ?
#
loop_
_entity_poly.entity_id
_entity_poly.type
_entity_poly.pdbx_seq_one_letter_code
_entity_poly.pdbx_strand_id
1 'polypeptide(L)'
;MLCLDIPVPRCVQKLIFEPPVCLLNVQDIKAVNLIRKFGDEFGRRRDEIDQACSLASGPSDVVILLERPHESQTYHGTFGEFVKRCKTLKSVDELIRFSSKGARSIHTVTVLDAFSFKPRDSTPIPSERCHQLIEEILKLKKPKVVLCCWNQPCEQPFVARFKSHGVGTWPFRHQVDIGGFSIIAMRSFHPAAAVCYDESRKACCRMLLICHFVLAFAQLAGSAVVPEWMETVCQNSSTEYLESRRNGSRTLVDLMRTHVILGNLWKMMGVERERTTYRYPVSEGRFAEHQRQQVNALLRQLLASNYNKGAQDITKLCLLWKDYKYYEPSRRQDILSRLIELGSQQGSYQGQGAVSTFSSTRKSYYVGFADDEDDDDLEKQLASLNIHENTSSVDDELVTLARLQRRLSHQKDHLQRIENVATEVLSHIQLSIKLQITIFSHDRADLSKIIAELAKDMYRYLEEVTALITATPAVLAGEEGLVHHEEQPRRSLVQRPDARSIMDSVILGVEILSNRAFRCIILCSGLIAKGRILFSPSQDSNDDVMDTIFDVPKNLEDMSAGIKSTLDTLLILREQLDNPNQLLKRENHVKLPYEDKGLGAL
;
A
#
# COMPACT_ATOMS: atom_id res chain seq x y z
N MET A 1 4.81 -0.08 -4.84
CA MET A 1 5.80 -0.05 -5.94
C MET A 1 6.75 -1.23 -5.74
N LEU A 2 6.95 -2.05 -6.78
CA LEU A 2 7.66 -3.33 -6.71
C LEU A 2 8.82 -3.34 -7.71
N CYS A 3 9.96 -3.92 -7.34
CA CYS A 3 11.06 -4.23 -8.24
C CYS A 3 11.84 -5.44 -7.69
N LEU A 4 12.22 -6.38 -8.53
CA LEU A 4 12.85 -7.65 -8.14
C LEU A 4 12.06 -8.40 -7.07
N ASP A 5 10.72 -8.43 -7.20
CA ASP A 5 9.78 -9.00 -6.22
C ASP A 5 9.86 -8.41 -4.80
N ILE A 6 10.50 -7.25 -4.60
CA ILE A 6 10.60 -6.61 -3.28
C ILE A 6 10.00 -5.20 -3.27
N PRO A 7 9.38 -4.78 -2.15
CA PRO A 7 8.87 -3.42 -2.04
C PRO A 7 10.01 -2.41 -2.08
N VAL A 8 9.76 -1.29 -2.77
CA VAL A 8 10.74 -0.20 -2.85
C VAL A 8 10.24 0.99 -2.01
N PRO A 9 10.94 1.40 -0.94
CA PRO A 9 10.51 2.49 -0.06
C PRO A 9 10.65 3.87 -0.71
N ARG A 10 9.98 4.87 -0.12
CA ARG A 10 9.92 6.25 -0.63
C ARG A 10 11.31 6.90 -0.81
N CYS A 11 12.29 6.59 0.04
CA CYS A 11 13.65 7.14 -0.12
C CYS A 11 14.29 6.77 -1.46
N VAL A 12 14.06 5.55 -1.97
CA VAL A 12 14.59 5.10 -3.27
C VAL A 12 13.74 5.66 -4.38
N GLN A 13 12.42 5.65 -4.24
CA GLN A 13 11.49 6.17 -5.25
C GLN A 13 11.81 7.64 -5.63
N LYS A 14 12.21 8.45 -4.64
CA LYS A 14 12.63 9.86 -4.84
C LYS A 14 13.89 10.02 -5.69
N LEU A 15 14.71 8.97 -5.83
CA LEU A 15 15.95 8.98 -6.62
C LEU A 15 15.72 8.54 -8.07
N ILE A 16 14.50 8.12 -8.41
CA ILE A 16 14.18 7.64 -9.75
C ILE A 16 13.85 8.85 -10.64
N PHE A 17 14.67 9.05 -11.66
CA PHE A 17 14.49 10.10 -12.65
C PHE A 17 14.30 9.49 -14.03
N GLU A 18 13.54 10.17 -14.88
CA GLU A 18 13.48 9.83 -16.29
C GLU A 18 14.81 10.30 -16.94
N PRO A 19 15.61 9.40 -17.53
CA PRO A 19 16.86 9.78 -18.16
C PRO A 19 16.59 10.56 -19.45
N PRO A 20 17.51 11.43 -19.89
CA PRO A 20 17.38 12.11 -21.17
C PRO A 20 17.32 11.11 -22.34
N VAL A 21 16.66 11.51 -23.43
CA VAL A 21 16.64 10.74 -24.67
C VAL A 21 18.04 10.78 -25.30
N CYS A 22 18.61 9.60 -25.57
CA CYS A 22 19.86 9.44 -26.30
C CYS A 22 19.58 8.75 -27.63
N LEU A 23 19.99 9.39 -28.73
CA LEU A 23 19.81 8.88 -30.09
C LEU A 23 20.97 7.99 -30.49
N LEU A 24 20.67 6.97 -31.30
CA LEU A 24 21.68 6.12 -31.91
C LEU A 24 22.57 6.93 -32.86
N ASN A 25 23.85 6.63 -32.84
CA ASN A 25 24.85 7.23 -33.72
C ASN A 25 25.64 6.15 -34.47
N VAL A 26 26.52 6.59 -35.38
CA VAL A 26 27.32 5.69 -36.23
C VAL A 26 28.28 4.80 -35.41
N GLN A 27 28.74 5.27 -34.25
CA GLN A 27 29.63 4.50 -33.37
C GLN A 27 28.88 3.35 -32.71
N ASP A 28 27.59 3.50 -32.40
CA ASP A 28 26.76 2.41 -31.88
C ASP A 28 26.66 1.25 -32.87
N ILE A 29 26.46 1.56 -34.15
CA ILE A 29 26.40 0.56 -35.23
C ILE A 29 27.76 -0.15 -35.40
N LYS A 30 28.86 0.62 -35.34
CA LYS A 30 30.20 0.05 -35.41
C LYS A 30 30.49 -0.88 -34.22
N ALA A 31 30.04 -0.54 -33.01
CA ALA A 31 30.20 -1.40 -31.83
C ALA A 31 29.48 -2.74 -32.02
N VAL A 32 28.25 -2.74 -32.54
CA VAL A 32 27.50 -3.97 -32.84
C VAL A 32 28.22 -4.80 -33.91
N ASN A 33 28.80 -4.14 -34.93
CA ASN A 33 29.57 -4.84 -35.96
C ASN A 33 30.86 -5.49 -35.42
N LEU A 34 31.49 -4.93 -34.38
CA LEU A 34 32.64 -5.57 -33.72
C LEU A 34 32.23 -6.88 -33.06
N ILE A 35 31.09 -6.90 -32.35
CA ILE A 35 30.56 -8.13 -31.73
C ILE A 35 30.23 -9.18 -32.77
N ARG A 36 29.60 -8.79 -33.88
CA ARG A 36 29.30 -9.71 -34.99
C ARG A 36 30.56 -10.36 -35.53
N LYS A 37 31.55 -9.55 -35.91
CA LYS A 37 32.84 -10.02 -36.43
C LYS A 37 33.56 -10.92 -35.43
N PHE A 38 33.53 -10.58 -34.15
CA PHE A 38 34.13 -11.41 -33.11
C PHE A 38 33.43 -12.78 -32.98
N GLY A 39 32.10 -12.80 -33.02
CA GLY A 39 31.33 -14.04 -33.05
C GLY A 39 31.66 -14.91 -34.27
N ASP A 40 31.74 -14.30 -35.45
CA ASP A 40 32.11 -14.98 -36.70
C ASP A 40 33.55 -15.52 -36.66
N GLU A 41 34.51 -14.75 -36.11
CA GLU A 41 35.93 -15.13 -35.92
C GLU A 41 36.06 -16.43 -35.13
N PHE A 42 35.24 -16.63 -34.10
CA PHE A 42 35.26 -17.82 -33.26
C PHE A 42 34.18 -18.86 -33.62
N GLY A 43 33.59 -18.77 -34.82
CA GLY A 43 32.66 -19.75 -35.36
C GLY A 43 31.40 -19.95 -34.50
N ARG A 44 30.90 -18.88 -33.87
CA ARG A 44 29.70 -18.92 -33.03
C ARG A 44 28.43 -19.06 -33.87
N ARG A 45 27.37 -19.60 -33.26
CA ARG A 45 26.12 -19.81 -33.98
C ARG A 45 25.46 -18.46 -34.29
N ARG A 46 24.81 -18.37 -35.44
CA ARG A 46 24.20 -17.12 -35.91
C ARG A 46 23.16 -16.55 -34.95
N ASP A 47 22.34 -17.40 -34.36
CA ASP A 47 21.34 -16.98 -33.36
C ASP A 47 21.99 -16.41 -32.10
N GLU A 48 23.06 -17.04 -31.60
CA GLU A 48 23.84 -16.52 -30.47
C GLU A 48 24.44 -15.14 -30.80
N ILE A 49 25.02 -14.98 -32.00
CA ILE A 49 25.56 -13.70 -32.47
C ILE A 49 24.47 -12.63 -32.57
N ASP A 50 23.30 -12.98 -33.13
CA ASP A 50 22.18 -12.05 -33.30
C ASP A 50 21.63 -11.59 -31.94
N GLN A 51 21.53 -12.47 -30.94
CA GLN A 51 21.12 -12.08 -29.59
C GLN A 51 22.18 -11.20 -28.89
N ALA A 52 23.47 -11.52 -29.04
CA ALA A 52 24.55 -10.68 -28.49
C ALA A 52 24.57 -9.28 -29.14
N CYS A 53 24.37 -9.21 -30.46
CA CYS A 53 24.20 -7.95 -31.18
C CYS A 53 22.98 -7.17 -30.67
N SER A 54 21.86 -7.86 -30.43
CA SER A 54 20.64 -7.24 -29.91
C SER A 54 20.84 -6.65 -28.51
N LEU A 55 21.55 -7.35 -27.61
CA LEU A 55 21.94 -6.84 -26.28
C LEU A 55 22.81 -5.57 -26.38
N ALA A 56 23.71 -5.51 -27.37
CA ALA A 56 24.64 -4.40 -27.53
C ALA A 56 24.10 -3.20 -28.33
N SER A 57 22.88 -3.30 -28.86
CA SER A 57 22.30 -2.33 -29.81
C SER A 57 21.83 -1.03 -29.16
N GLY A 58 21.86 -0.92 -27.82
CA GLY A 58 21.48 0.32 -27.14
C GLY A 58 22.38 1.52 -27.49
N PRO A 59 21.94 2.75 -27.19
CA PRO A 59 22.76 3.94 -27.37
C PRO A 59 24.01 3.95 -26.50
N SER A 60 24.87 4.93 -26.78
CA SER A 60 26.17 5.10 -26.14
C SER A 60 26.12 5.63 -24.70
N ASP A 61 24.99 6.11 -24.16
CA ASP A 61 24.92 6.81 -22.87
C ASP A 61 25.20 5.92 -21.64
N VAL A 62 24.70 4.69 -21.64
CA VAL A 62 24.87 3.72 -20.55
C VAL A 62 25.22 2.31 -21.07
N VAL A 63 26.20 1.69 -20.43
CA VAL A 63 26.61 0.30 -20.69
C VAL A 63 26.52 -0.52 -19.40
N ILE A 64 25.92 -1.70 -19.49
CA ILE A 64 25.90 -2.70 -18.40
C ILE A 64 26.86 -3.82 -18.79
N LEU A 65 27.90 -4.03 -17.97
CA LEU A 65 28.89 -5.09 -18.17
C LEU A 65 28.58 -6.28 -17.26
N LEU A 66 28.02 -7.34 -17.82
CA LEU A 66 27.85 -8.63 -17.19
C LEU A 66 29.12 -9.48 -17.33
N GLU A 67 29.14 -10.64 -16.69
CA GLU A 67 30.32 -11.50 -16.68
C GLU A 67 30.43 -12.31 -17.97
N ARG A 68 29.51 -13.25 -18.19
CA ARG A 68 29.53 -14.17 -19.34
C ARG A 68 28.16 -14.82 -19.53
N PRO A 69 27.85 -15.32 -20.73
CA PRO A 69 26.65 -16.12 -20.94
C PRO A 69 26.70 -17.41 -20.12
N HIS A 70 25.53 -17.88 -19.68
CA HIS A 70 25.44 -19.17 -18.98
C HIS A 70 25.54 -20.34 -19.96
N GLU A 71 26.12 -21.47 -19.54
CA GLU A 71 26.28 -22.65 -20.40
C GLU A 71 24.96 -23.25 -20.91
N SER A 72 23.88 -23.11 -20.15
CA SER A 72 22.55 -23.58 -20.50
C SER A 72 21.69 -22.52 -21.22
N GLN A 73 22.28 -21.38 -21.58
CA GLN A 73 21.57 -20.29 -22.24
C GLN A 73 21.12 -20.72 -23.64
N THR A 74 19.85 -20.47 -23.95
CA THR A 74 19.25 -20.78 -25.26
C THR A 74 19.02 -19.50 -26.05
N TYR A 75 19.38 -19.49 -27.34
CA TYR A 75 19.41 -18.28 -28.17
C TYR A 75 18.32 -18.21 -29.26
N HIS A 76 17.54 -19.28 -29.42
CA HIS A 76 16.45 -19.34 -30.40
C HIS A 76 15.28 -18.41 -30.04
N GLY A 77 14.53 -17.95 -31.04
CA GLY A 77 13.31 -17.14 -30.88
C GLY A 77 13.56 -15.63 -30.92
N THR A 78 12.53 -14.86 -30.57
CA THR A 78 12.64 -13.39 -30.56
C THR A 78 13.51 -12.91 -29.41
N PHE A 79 14.12 -11.73 -29.53
CA PHE A 79 14.94 -11.14 -28.46
C PHE A 79 14.16 -11.00 -27.13
N GLY A 80 12.87 -10.68 -27.18
CA GLY A 80 12.02 -10.62 -25.98
C GLY A 80 11.84 -11.98 -25.30
N GLU A 81 11.68 -13.07 -26.06
CA GLU A 81 11.60 -14.43 -25.50
C GLU A 81 12.93 -14.89 -24.92
N PHE A 82 14.04 -14.55 -25.59
CA PHE A 82 15.39 -14.79 -25.11
C PHE A 82 15.63 -14.14 -23.74
N VAL A 83 15.31 -12.85 -23.60
CA VAL A 83 15.41 -12.11 -22.33
C VAL A 83 14.52 -12.74 -21.26
N LYS A 84 13.27 -13.09 -21.58
CA LYS A 84 12.31 -13.68 -20.63
C LYS A 84 12.76 -15.05 -20.10
N ARG A 85 13.43 -15.87 -20.92
CA ARG A 85 13.94 -17.20 -20.54
C ARG A 85 15.14 -17.13 -19.61
N CYS A 86 15.97 -16.09 -19.72
CA CYS A 86 17.11 -15.90 -18.84
C CYS A 86 16.72 -15.06 -17.61
N LYS A 87 16.71 -15.68 -16.42
CA LYS A 87 16.33 -14.99 -15.19
C LYS A 87 17.16 -13.74 -14.90
N THR A 88 18.47 -13.81 -15.15
CA THR A 88 19.39 -12.66 -15.03
C THR A 88 18.97 -11.53 -15.95
N LEU A 89 18.79 -11.79 -17.25
CA LEU A 89 18.43 -10.76 -18.24
C LEU A 89 17.03 -10.19 -17.98
N LYS A 90 16.05 -11.03 -17.60
CA LYS A 90 14.73 -10.58 -17.15
C LYS A 90 14.84 -9.59 -15.99
N SER A 91 15.72 -9.86 -15.02
CA SER A 91 15.92 -9.01 -13.85
C SER A 91 16.64 -7.71 -14.20
N VAL A 92 17.61 -7.77 -15.12
CA VAL A 92 18.27 -6.57 -15.67
C VAL A 92 17.27 -5.69 -16.41
N ASP A 93 16.39 -6.27 -17.23
CA ASP A 93 15.35 -5.55 -17.96
C ASP A 93 14.33 -4.91 -16.99
N GLU A 94 13.93 -5.62 -15.94
CA GLU A 94 13.08 -5.08 -14.87
C GLU A 94 13.75 -3.90 -14.15
N LEU A 95 15.02 -4.02 -13.79
CA LEU A 95 15.79 -2.95 -13.14
C LEU A 95 15.93 -1.73 -14.04
N ILE A 96 16.23 -1.91 -15.33
CA ILE A 96 16.33 -0.79 -16.29
C ILE A 96 15.00 -0.06 -16.38
N ARG A 97 13.89 -0.78 -16.59
CA ARG A 97 12.55 -0.16 -16.66
C ARG A 97 12.23 0.57 -15.37
N PHE A 98 12.49 -0.06 -14.23
CA PHE A 98 12.22 0.53 -12.93
C PHE A 98 13.01 1.83 -12.71
N SER A 99 14.33 1.79 -12.90
CA SER A 99 15.24 2.90 -12.63
C SER A 99 15.09 4.07 -13.62
N SER A 100 14.47 3.85 -14.78
CA SER A 100 14.23 4.86 -15.80
C SER A 100 12.78 5.34 -15.89
N LYS A 101 11.91 4.98 -14.94
CA LYS A 101 10.45 5.21 -15.00
C LYS A 101 9.78 4.65 -16.26
N GLY A 102 10.32 3.56 -16.80
CA GLY A 102 9.83 2.89 -18.00
C GLY A 102 10.32 3.49 -19.31
N ALA A 103 11.08 4.60 -19.29
CA ALA A 103 11.59 5.24 -20.50
C ALA A 103 12.63 4.39 -21.24
N ARG A 104 13.33 3.50 -20.52
CA ARG A 104 14.31 2.58 -21.09
C ARG A 104 13.95 1.14 -20.75
N SER A 105 14.46 0.21 -21.57
CA SER A 105 14.43 -1.23 -21.32
C SER A 105 15.74 -1.85 -21.79
N ILE A 106 15.90 -3.17 -21.63
CA ILE A 106 17.06 -3.88 -22.17
C ILE A 106 17.20 -3.76 -23.69
N HIS A 107 16.13 -3.42 -24.41
CA HIS A 107 16.15 -3.14 -25.86
C HIS A 107 16.86 -1.82 -26.21
N THR A 108 16.97 -0.90 -25.24
CA THR A 108 17.42 0.47 -25.45
C THR A 108 18.62 0.82 -24.59
N VAL A 109 19.31 -0.19 -24.06
CA VAL A 109 20.50 -0.07 -23.20
C VAL A 109 21.53 -1.06 -23.69
N THR A 110 22.79 -0.65 -23.77
CA THR A 110 23.87 -1.54 -24.19
C THR A 110 24.21 -2.50 -23.06
N VAL A 111 24.02 -3.80 -23.27
CA VAL A 111 24.44 -4.87 -22.35
C VAL A 111 25.51 -5.71 -23.03
N LEU A 112 26.63 -5.93 -22.33
CA LEU A 112 27.79 -6.66 -22.85
C LEU A 112 28.26 -7.67 -21.81
N ASP A 113 28.90 -8.75 -22.27
CA ASP A 113 29.57 -9.74 -21.43
C ASP A 113 31.08 -9.57 -21.49
N ALA A 114 31.72 -9.45 -20.32
CA ALA A 114 33.19 -9.35 -20.21
C ALA A 114 33.92 -10.53 -20.87
N PHE A 115 33.32 -11.72 -20.83
CA PHE A 115 33.74 -12.91 -21.59
C PHE A 115 32.72 -13.26 -22.68
N SER A 116 32.58 -12.38 -23.66
CA SER A 116 31.67 -12.54 -24.80
C SER A 116 31.83 -13.90 -25.49
N PHE A 117 30.72 -14.62 -25.70
CA PHE A 117 30.66 -15.96 -26.30
C PHE A 117 31.43 -17.07 -25.57
N LYS A 118 31.91 -16.82 -24.35
CA LYS A 118 32.74 -17.74 -23.56
C LYS A 118 32.02 -18.19 -22.28
N PRO A 119 31.08 -19.16 -22.35
CA PRO A 119 30.31 -19.60 -21.18
C PRO A 119 31.15 -20.37 -20.15
N ARG A 120 32.23 -21.03 -20.58
CA ARG A 120 33.18 -21.77 -19.73
C ARG A 120 34.61 -21.33 -20.02
N ASP A 121 35.49 -21.43 -19.02
CA ASP A 121 36.92 -21.14 -19.20
C ASP A 121 37.57 -22.03 -20.26
N SER A 122 37.09 -23.27 -20.41
CA SER A 122 37.54 -24.23 -21.43
C SER A 122 37.04 -23.92 -22.85
N THR A 123 36.15 -22.94 -23.04
CA THR A 123 35.70 -22.53 -24.40
C THR A 123 36.90 -21.94 -25.15
N PRO A 124 37.16 -22.31 -26.42
CA PRO A 124 38.36 -21.94 -27.19
C PRO A 124 38.33 -20.49 -27.68
N ILE A 125 38.06 -19.55 -26.77
CA ILE A 125 38.13 -18.11 -26.97
C ILE A 125 39.05 -17.57 -25.88
N PRO A 126 40.20 -16.95 -26.22
CA PRO A 126 41.10 -16.38 -25.22
C PRO A 126 40.42 -15.26 -24.44
N SER A 127 40.59 -15.23 -23.11
CA SER A 127 39.99 -14.20 -22.25
C SER A 127 40.48 -12.80 -22.61
N GLU A 128 41.73 -12.68 -23.04
CA GLU A 128 42.37 -11.44 -23.48
C GLU A 128 41.65 -10.87 -24.70
N ARG A 129 41.22 -11.72 -25.64
CA ARG A 129 40.47 -11.31 -26.84
C ARG A 129 39.09 -10.78 -26.46
N CYS A 130 38.40 -11.41 -25.49
CA CYS A 130 37.15 -10.87 -24.97
C CYS A 130 37.35 -9.49 -24.32
N HIS A 131 38.38 -9.32 -23.50
CA HIS A 131 38.66 -8.03 -22.88
C HIS A 131 39.07 -6.95 -23.91
N GLN A 132 39.82 -7.30 -24.96
CA GLN A 132 40.12 -6.38 -26.07
C GLN A 132 38.85 -5.90 -26.77
N LEU A 133 37.89 -6.79 -27.04
CA LEU A 133 36.59 -6.43 -27.60
C LEU A 133 35.86 -5.40 -26.73
N ILE A 134 35.82 -5.61 -25.41
CA ILE A 134 35.19 -4.68 -24.48
C ILE A 134 35.90 -3.33 -24.46
N GLU A 135 37.23 -3.32 -24.46
CA GLU A 135 38.02 -2.09 -24.56
C GLU A 135 37.68 -1.29 -25.82
N GLU A 136 37.66 -1.95 -26.97
CA GLU A 136 37.32 -1.33 -28.26
C GLU A 136 35.91 -0.73 -28.23
N ILE A 137 34.92 -1.49 -27.76
CA ILE A 137 33.52 -1.02 -27.67
C ILE A 137 33.40 0.18 -26.73
N LEU A 138 34.01 0.16 -25.54
CA LEU A 138 33.92 1.26 -24.59
C LEU A 138 34.61 2.53 -25.10
N LYS A 139 35.76 2.40 -25.78
CA LYS A 139 36.44 3.54 -26.42
C LYS A 139 35.63 4.12 -27.58
N LEU A 140 34.87 3.28 -28.27
CA LEU A 140 34.04 3.66 -29.40
C LEU A 140 32.75 4.36 -28.96
N LYS A 141 32.03 3.78 -28.00
CA LYS A 141 30.76 4.31 -27.47
C LYS A 141 30.96 5.50 -26.53
N LYS A 142 32.08 5.54 -25.79
CA LYS A 142 32.39 6.59 -24.80
C LYS A 142 31.23 6.86 -23.82
N PRO A 143 30.74 5.84 -23.10
CA PRO A 143 29.57 6.00 -22.27
C PRO A 143 29.77 6.96 -21.10
N LYS A 144 28.69 7.62 -20.70
CA LYS A 144 28.68 8.46 -19.50
C LYS A 144 28.71 7.59 -18.25
N VAL A 145 28.02 6.45 -18.28
CA VAL A 145 27.91 5.53 -17.15
C VAL A 145 28.18 4.09 -17.59
N VAL A 146 28.99 3.37 -16.81
CA VAL A 146 29.19 1.92 -16.95
C VAL A 146 28.80 1.24 -15.64
N LEU A 147 27.84 0.31 -15.70
CA LEU A 147 27.42 -0.49 -14.55
C LEU A 147 28.17 -1.83 -14.57
N CYS A 148 29.07 -2.01 -13.61
CA CYS A 148 30.04 -3.10 -13.59
C CYS A 148 29.51 -4.28 -12.77
N CYS A 149 29.06 -5.34 -13.43
CA CYS A 149 28.41 -6.51 -12.83
C CYS A 149 29.24 -7.80 -12.92
N TRP A 150 30.58 -7.71 -12.95
CA TRP A 150 31.47 -8.87 -13.12
C TRP A 150 32.76 -8.71 -12.30
N ASN A 151 33.36 -9.79 -11.81
CA ASN A 151 34.52 -9.73 -10.89
C ASN A 151 35.66 -10.74 -11.20
N GLN A 152 35.68 -11.37 -12.37
CA GLN A 152 36.73 -12.34 -12.70
C GLN A 152 38.10 -11.68 -12.90
N PRO A 153 39.21 -12.43 -12.79
CA PRO A 153 40.55 -11.93 -13.13
C PRO A 153 40.60 -11.30 -14.52
N CYS A 154 41.30 -10.17 -14.64
CA CYS A 154 41.46 -9.44 -15.89
C CYS A 154 42.85 -8.83 -15.94
N GLU A 155 43.65 -9.29 -16.89
CA GLU A 155 45.01 -8.79 -17.11
C GLU A 155 45.02 -7.52 -17.96
N GLN A 156 43.90 -7.22 -18.65
CA GLN A 156 43.76 -6.03 -19.47
C GLN A 156 43.57 -4.79 -18.52
N PRO A 157 44.52 -3.83 -18.47
CA PRO A 157 44.50 -2.77 -17.45
C PRO A 157 43.40 -1.72 -17.60
N PHE A 158 42.88 -1.52 -18.81
CA PHE A 158 41.75 -0.61 -19.09
C PHE A 158 40.43 -1.21 -18.58
N VAL A 159 40.12 -2.44 -18.97
CA VAL A 159 38.90 -3.17 -18.63
C VAL A 159 38.86 -3.51 -17.15
N ALA A 160 40.02 -3.77 -16.53
CA ALA A 160 40.14 -4.00 -15.09
C ALA A 160 39.56 -2.86 -14.23
N ARG A 161 39.54 -1.62 -14.73
CA ARG A 161 38.95 -0.46 -14.02
C ARG A 161 37.43 -0.57 -13.88
N PHE A 162 36.79 -1.33 -14.77
CA PHE A 162 35.35 -1.58 -14.84
C PHE A 162 34.95 -2.92 -14.22
N LYS A 163 35.74 -3.42 -13.26
CA LYS A 163 35.38 -4.58 -12.46
C LYS A 163 34.52 -4.20 -11.26
N SER A 164 33.64 -5.13 -10.88
CA SER A 164 33.00 -5.20 -9.57
C SER A 164 34.04 -5.53 -8.49
N HIS A 165 33.73 -5.17 -7.24
CA HIS A 165 34.46 -5.67 -6.06
C HIS A 165 33.66 -6.73 -5.27
N GLY A 166 32.49 -7.14 -5.77
CA GLY A 166 31.58 -8.07 -5.11
C GLY A 166 30.39 -7.39 -4.43
N VAL A 167 29.64 -8.20 -3.69
CA VAL A 167 28.44 -7.74 -2.97
C VAL A 167 28.85 -6.94 -1.74
N GLY A 168 28.20 -5.80 -1.51
CA GLY A 168 28.36 -5.03 -0.28
C GLY A 168 29.70 -4.30 -0.14
N THR A 169 30.37 -3.98 -1.26
CA THR A 169 31.59 -3.18 -1.25
C THR A 169 31.32 -1.69 -1.40
N TRP A 170 31.97 -0.88 -0.57
CA TRP A 170 31.92 0.58 -0.60
C TRP A 170 33.34 1.17 -0.76
N PRO A 171 33.54 2.30 -1.48
CA PRO A 171 32.56 2.98 -2.33
C PRO A 171 32.34 2.23 -3.66
N PHE A 172 31.10 2.21 -4.15
CA PHE A 172 30.76 1.58 -5.44
C PHE A 172 30.83 2.57 -6.62
N ARG A 173 30.82 3.88 -6.39
CA ARG A 173 30.91 4.89 -7.45
C ARG A 173 32.37 5.30 -7.64
N HIS A 174 32.85 5.24 -8.88
CA HIS A 174 34.21 5.64 -9.23
C HIS A 174 34.24 6.35 -10.58
N GLN A 175 35.02 7.41 -10.71
CA GLN A 175 35.22 8.14 -11.95
C GLN A 175 36.47 7.62 -12.65
N VAL A 176 36.37 7.31 -13.94
CA VAL A 176 37.44 6.77 -14.76
C VAL A 176 37.69 7.73 -15.93
N ASP A 177 38.87 8.34 -15.94
CA ASP A 177 39.27 9.25 -17.03
C ASP A 177 40.03 8.51 -18.13
N ILE A 178 39.59 8.72 -19.36
CA ILE A 178 40.12 8.05 -20.57
C ILE A 178 40.29 9.09 -21.67
N GLY A 179 41.54 9.43 -22.01
CA GLY A 179 41.87 10.12 -23.27
C GLY A 179 40.99 11.32 -23.62
N GLY A 180 40.66 12.17 -22.63
CA GLY A 180 39.85 13.38 -22.81
C GLY A 180 38.35 13.26 -22.55
N PHE A 181 37.85 12.10 -22.12
CA PHE A 181 36.47 11.95 -21.62
C PHE A 181 36.44 11.16 -20.31
N SER A 182 35.41 11.41 -19.50
CA SER A 182 35.25 10.81 -18.17
C SER A 182 34.04 9.90 -18.13
N ILE A 183 34.20 8.72 -17.55
CA ILE A 183 33.16 7.70 -17.40
C ILE A 183 32.89 7.52 -15.91
N ILE A 184 31.62 7.48 -15.51
CA ILE A 184 31.23 7.06 -14.16
C ILE A 184 31.04 5.53 -14.13
N ALA A 185 31.95 4.84 -13.46
CA ALA A 185 31.84 3.42 -13.17
C ALA A 185 31.03 3.19 -11.88
N MET A 186 29.91 2.50 -12.00
CA MET A 186 29.08 2.03 -10.90
C MET A 186 29.39 0.56 -10.64
N ARG A 187 30.27 0.28 -9.69
CA ARG A 187 30.73 -1.05 -9.27
C ARG A 187 29.63 -1.80 -8.53
N SER A 188 28.76 -2.44 -9.29
CA SER A 188 27.72 -3.33 -8.78
C SER A 188 28.27 -4.75 -8.62
N PHE A 189 27.40 -5.75 -8.53
CA PHE A 189 27.72 -7.18 -8.56
C PHE A 189 26.80 -7.89 -9.56
N HIS A 190 27.11 -9.13 -9.90
CA HIS A 190 26.35 -9.86 -10.92
C HIS A 190 24.89 -10.10 -10.46
N PRO A 191 23.86 -9.71 -11.25
CA PRO A 191 22.46 -9.81 -10.83
C PRO A 191 22.04 -11.22 -10.39
N ALA A 192 22.62 -12.26 -11.00
CA ALA A 192 22.37 -13.66 -10.61
C ALA A 192 22.61 -13.92 -9.11
N ALA A 193 23.55 -13.22 -8.46
CA ALA A 193 23.82 -13.37 -7.03
C ALA A 193 22.63 -12.99 -6.13
N ALA A 194 21.72 -12.13 -6.61
CA ALA A 194 20.52 -11.70 -5.88
C ALA A 194 19.24 -12.44 -6.30
N VAL A 195 19.19 -12.97 -7.54
CA VAL A 195 17.95 -13.49 -8.13
C VAL A 195 17.98 -14.96 -8.53
N CYS A 196 19.15 -15.59 -8.65
CA CYS A 196 19.27 -16.99 -9.08
C CYS A 196 19.67 -17.95 -7.95
N TYR A 197 20.25 -17.45 -6.86
CA TYR A 197 20.74 -18.27 -5.76
C TYR A 197 20.08 -17.87 -4.44
N ASP A 198 19.48 -18.85 -3.74
CA ASP A 198 18.88 -18.67 -2.41
C ASP A 198 17.90 -17.47 -2.32
N GLU A 199 16.99 -17.40 -3.29
CA GLU A 199 16.15 -16.22 -3.55
C GLU A 199 15.39 -15.69 -2.35
N SER A 200 14.95 -16.59 -1.46
CA SER A 200 14.18 -16.23 -0.27
C SER A 200 14.99 -15.48 0.80
N ARG A 201 16.33 -15.46 0.68
CA ARG A 201 17.26 -14.92 1.69
C ARG A 201 18.15 -13.79 1.14
N LYS A 202 17.84 -13.24 -0.03
CA LYS A 202 18.65 -12.20 -0.70
C LYS A 202 17.98 -10.83 -0.70
N ALA A 203 17.32 -10.48 0.41
CA ALA A 203 16.60 -9.21 0.54
C ALA A 203 17.53 -8.01 0.39
N CYS A 204 18.58 -7.93 1.20
CA CYS A 204 19.53 -6.83 1.19
C CYS A 204 20.32 -6.78 -0.13
N CYS A 205 20.64 -7.93 -0.72
CA CYS A 205 21.27 -8.00 -2.04
C CYS A 205 20.36 -7.38 -3.12
N ARG A 206 19.07 -7.75 -3.17
CA ARG A 206 18.11 -7.16 -4.12
C ARG A 206 17.95 -5.65 -3.90
N MET A 207 17.87 -5.21 -2.64
CA MET A 207 17.81 -3.79 -2.28
C MET A 207 19.03 -3.01 -2.81
N LEU A 208 20.25 -3.53 -2.57
CA LEU A 208 21.49 -2.91 -3.06
C LEU A 208 21.53 -2.84 -4.59
N LEU A 209 21.13 -3.92 -5.26
CA LEU A 209 21.10 -3.97 -6.72
C LEU A 209 20.16 -2.93 -7.32
N ILE A 210 18.97 -2.75 -6.73
CA ILE A 210 18.05 -1.68 -7.12
C ILE A 210 18.71 -0.30 -6.93
N CYS A 211 19.36 -0.05 -5.79
CA CYS A 211 20.04 1.22 -5.53
C CYS A 211 21.11 1.52 -6.60
N HIS A 212 21.93 0.54 -6.97
CA HIS A 212 22.97 0.73 -8.00
C HIS A 212 22.39 1.12 -9.36
N PHE A 213 21.32 0.46 -9.80
CA PHE A 213 20.66 0.78 -11.06
C PHE A 213 19.98 2.17 -10.99
N VAL A 214 19.26 2.46 -9.91
CA VAL A 214 18.63 3.78 -9.72
C VAL A 214 19.66 4.91 -9.79
N LEU A 215 20.80 4.77 -9.11
CA LEU A 215 21.87 5.78 -9.16
C LEU A 215 22.54 5.88 -10.54
N ALA A 216 22.73 4.76 -11.24
CA ALA A 216 23.31 4.79 -12.59
C ALA A 216 22.44 5.59 -13.56
N PHE A 217 21.12 5.41 -13.52
CA PHE A 217 20.19 6.19 -14.34
C PHE A 217 20.02 7.63 -13.84
N ALA A 218 20.04 7.87 -12.54
CA ALA A 218 20.04 9.22 -11.97
C ALA A 218 21.27 10.04 -12.42
N GLN A 219 22.43 9.39 -12.59
CA GLN A 219 23.65 10.01 -13.10
C GLN A 219 23.52 10.47 -14.56
N LEU A 220 22.69 9.79 -15.37
CA LEU A 220 22.35 10.25 -16.73
C LEU A 220 21.56 11.56 -16.67
N ALA A 221 20.59 11.65 -15.76
CA ALA A 221 19.78 12.83 -15.49
C ALA A 221 20.54 13.97 -14.76
N GLY A 222 21.83 13.79 -14.47
CA GLY A 222 22.69 14.82 -13.87
C GLY A 222 22.77 14.79 -12.34
N SER A 223 22.12 13.84 -11.68
CA SER A 223 22.25 13.66 -10.23
C SER A 223 23.52 12.86 -9.89
N ALA A 224 24.40 13.45 -9.07
CA ALA A 224 25.61 12.80 -8.59
C ALA A 224 25.55 12.42 -7.10
N VAL A 225 24.42 12.70 -6.43
CA VAL A 225 24.29 12.53 -4.98
C VAL A 225 24.05 11.07 -4.64
N VAL A 226 24.98 10.49 -3.88
CA VAL A 226 24.83 9.16 -3.27
C VAL A 226 24.37 9.36 -1.82
N PRO A 227 23.15 8.92 -1.44
CA PRO A 227 22.69 9.07 -0.07
C PRO A 227 23.48 8.20 0.92
N GLU A 228 23.74 8.74 2.12
CA GLU A 228 24.51 8.07 3.18
C GLU A 228 23.90 6.73 3.63
N TRP A 229 22.57 6.64 3.70
CA TRP A 229 21.88 5.41 4.13
C TRP A 229 22.15 4.20 3.21
N MET A 230 22.65 4.42 1.99
CA MET A 230 23.04 3.33 1.09
C MET A 230 24.27 2.57 1.60
N GLU A 231 25.14 3.20 2.39
CA GLU A 231 26.27 2.52 3.01
C GLU A 231 25.76 1.41 3.95
N THR A 232 24.71 1.69 4.73
CA THR A 232 24.08 0.68 5.60
C THR A 232 23.44 -0.47 4.79
N VAL A 233 22.80 -0.17 3.65
CA VAL A 233 22.29 -1.22 2.74
C VAL A 233 23.45 -2.08 2.22
N CYS A 234 24.57 -1.43 1.88
CA CYS A 234 25.79 -2.07 1.41
C CYS A 234 26.34 -3.05 2.46
N GLN A 235 26.54 -2.58 3.70
CA GLN A 235 27.00 -3.40 4.83
C GLN A 235 26.05 -4.57 5.10
N ASN A 236 24.73 -4.32 5.16
CA ASN A 236 23.74 -5.38 5.40
C ASN A 236 23.73 -6.43 4.28
N SER A 237 23.94 -6.03 3.03
CA SER A 237 24.05 -6.98 1.90
C SER A 237 25.32 -7.83 1.96
N SER A 238 26.43 -7.28 2.45
CA SER A 238 27.68 -8.03 2.65
C SER A 238 27.48 -9.14 3.70
N THR A 239 26.89 -8.79 4.85
CA THR A 239 26.57 -9.74 5.93
C THR A 239 25.63 -10.84 5.42
N GLU A 240 24.52 -10.46 4.76
CA GLU A 240 23.56 -11.42 4.19
C GLU A 240 24.21 -12.36 3.16
N TYR A 241 25.11 -11.82 2.31
CA TYR A 241 25.81 -12.60 1.31
C TYR A 241 26.75 -13.65 1.94
N LEU A 242 27.51 -13.27 2.97
CA LEU A 242 28.41 -14.16 3.70
C LEU A 242 27.65 -15.25 4.47
N GLU A 243 26.54 -14.90 5.13
CA GLU A 243 25.71 -15.85 5.87
C GLU A 243 25.10 -16.92 4.96
N SER A 244 24.56 -16.51 3.82
CA SER A 244 24.00 -17.44 2.83
C SER A 244 25.07 -18.40 2.28
N ARG A 245 26.32 -17.95 2.08
CA ARG A 245 27.42 -18.83 1.66
C ARG A 245 27.80 -19.86 2.74
N ARG A 246 27.76 -19.47 4.03
CA ARG A 246 28.04 -20.39 5.16
C ARG A 246 26.95 -21.43 5.37
N ASN A 247 25.69 -21.03 5.20
CA ASN A 247 24.54 -21.91 5.44
C ASN A 247 24.28 -22.91 4.30
N GLY A 248 25.01 -22.79 3.17
CA GLY A 248 24.80 -23.56 1.95
C GLY A 248 23.49 -23.23 1.24
N SER A 249 23.37 -23.60 -0.03
CA SER A 249 22.13 -23.46 -0.83
C SER A 249 21.07 -24.48 -0.40
N ARG A 250 20.79 -24.61 0.90
CA ARG A 250 19.69 -25.42 1.39
C ARG A 250 18.40 -24.62 1.22
N THR A 251 17.63 -24.98 0.20
CA THR A 251 16.25 -24.51 0.06
C THR A 251 15.52 -24.73 1.39
N LEU A 252 14.95 -23.66 1.93
CA LEU A 252 14.16 -23.73 3.14
C LEU A 252 12.97 -24.68 2.91
N VAL A 253 12.91 -25.78 3.68
CA VAL A 253 11.73 -26.63 3.75
C VAL A 253 10.59 -25.82 4.37
N ASP A 254 9.35 -26.07 3.96
CA ASP A 254 8.19 -25.25 4.32
C ASP A 254 8.01 -25.07 5.84
N LEU A 255 8.29 -26.12 6.65
CA LEU A 255 8.27 -26.02 8.13
C LEU A 255 9.34 -25.06 8.68
N MET A 256 10.55 -25.08 8.12
CA MET A 256 11.61 -24.12 8.50
C MET A 256 11.24 -22.70 8.07
N ARG A 257 10.54 -22.55 6.93
CA ARG A 257 10.09 -21.25 6.43
C ARG A 257 9.07 -20.61 7.37
N THR A 258 8.11 -21.38 7.90
CA THR A 258 7.17 -20.90 8.93
C THR A 258 7.91 -20.32 10.13
N HIS A 259 8.92 -21.05 10.63
CA HIS A 259 9.72 -20.60 11.77
C HIS A 259 10.50 -19.31 11.47
N VAL A 260 11.10 -19.18 10.28
CA VAL A 260 11.83 -17.96 9.89
C VAL A 260 10.86 -16.78 9.73
N ILE A 261 9.68 -17.00 9.15
CA ILE A 261 8.61 -15.99 9.04
C ILE A 261 8.21 -15.50 10.44
N LEU A 262 7.92 -16.44 11.35
CA LEU A 262 7.56 -16.13 12.73
C LEU A 262 8.66 -15.32 13.44
N GLY A 263 9.92 -15.73 13.30
CA GLY A 263 11.06 -15.04 13.88
C GLY A 263 11.26 -13.62 13.36
N ASN A 264 10.93 -13.35 12.09
CA ASN A 264 10.93 -12.00 11.51
C ASN A 264 9.74 -11.17 12.02
N LEU A 265 8.54 -11.75 12.06
CA LEU A 265 7.33 -11.08 12.56
C LEU A 265 7.49 -10.64 14.02
N TRP A 266 8.00 -11.51 14.91
CA TRP A 266 8.28 -11.12 16.30
C TRP A 266 9.26 -9.97 16.41
N LYS A 267 10.34 -9.99 15.61
CA LYS A 267 11.32 -8.90 15.57
C LYS A 267 10.64 -7.58 15.14
N MET A 268 9.78 -7.63 14.13
CA MET A 268 9.06 -6.45 13.65
C MET A 268 8.10 -5.89 14.70
N MET A 269 7.39 -6.77 15.43
CA MET A 269 6.45 -6.39 16.48
C MET A 269 7.12 -6.01 17.80
N GLY A 270 8.42 -6.28 17.98
CA GLY A 270 9.13 -6.01 19.23
C GLY A 270 8.72 -6.94 20.37
N VAL A 271 8.19 -8.12 20.06
CA VAL A 271 7.78 -9.13 21.06
C VAL A 271 9.01 -9.96 21.43
N GLU A 272 9.29 -10.06 22.74
CA GLU A 272 10.36 -10.94 23.23
C GLU A 272 10.10 -12.39 22.82
N ARG A 273 11.11 -13.04 22.25
CA ARG A 273 11.01 -14.45 21.84
C ARG A 273 10.91 -15.32 23.08
N GLU A 274 9.79 -16.04 23.25
CA GLU A 274 9.74 -17.12 24.23
C GLU A 274 10.82 -18.17 23.93
N ARG A 275 11.65 -18.51 24.93
CA ARG A 275 12.78 -19.45 24.77
C ARG A 275 12.36 -20.85 24.29
N THR A 276 11.08 -21.21 24.39
CA THR A 276 10.50 -22.51 24.02
C THR A 276 10.33 -22.75 22.52
N THR A 277 10.47 -21.73 21.65
CA THR A 277 10.26 -21.88 20.19
C THR A 277 11.49 -22.31 19.38
N TYR A 278 12.62 -22.65 20.02
CA TYR A 278 13.82 -23.12 19.32
C TYR A 278 13.67 -24.49 18.62
N ARG A 279 12.57 -25.21 18.83
CA ARG A 279 12.30 -26.45 18.12
C ARG A 279 11.66 -26.16 16.77
N TYR A 280 12.34 -26.57 15.70
CA TYR A 280 11.71 -26.70 14.39
C TYR A 280 10.72 -27.87 14.44
N PRO A 281 9.48 -27.71 13.93
CA PRO A 281 8.63 -28.87 13.71
C PRO A 281 9.34 -29.82 12.75
N VAL A 282 9.51 -31.07 13.16
CA VAL A 282 10.08 -32.13 12.33
C VAL A 282 9.00 -32.76 11.43
N SER A 283 7.72 -32.59 11.80
CA SER A 283 6.56 -33.10 11.07
C SER A 283 5.38 -32.13 11.10
N GLU A 284 4.47 -32.30 10.15
CA GLU A 284 3.14 -31.68 10.18
C GLU A 284 2.33 -32.25 11.34
N GLY A 285 2.05 -31.41 12.33
CA GLY A 285 1.33 -31.80 13.54
C GLY A 285 0.88 -30.56 14.31
N ARG A 286 0.36 -30.75 15.53
CA ARG A 286 -0.21 -29.66 16.34
C ARG A 286 0.74 -28.47 16.54
N PHE A 287 2.03 -28.74 16.67
CA PHE A 287 3.04 -27.69 16.85
C PHE A 287 3.27 -26.86 15.59
N ALA A 288 3.32 -27.48 14.40
CA ALA A 288 3.42 -26.75 13.13
C ALA A 288 2.17 -25.90 12.88
N GLU A 289 1.00 -26.44 13.20
CA GLU A 289 -0.27 -25.72 13.10
C GLU A 289 -0.33 -24.53 14.05
N HIS A 290 0.12 -24.70 15.29
CA HIS A 290 0.23 -23.60 16.25
C HIS A 290 1.15 -22.48 15.75
N GLN A 291 2.31 -22.82 15.17
CA GLN A 291 3.20 -21.81 14.57
C GLN A 291 2.53 -21.07 13.41
N ARG A 292 1.76 -21.75 12.56
CA ARG A 292 0.99 -21.10 11.48
C ARG A 292 -0.06 -20.13 12.03
N GLN A 293 -0.75 -20.51 13.10
CA GLN A 293 -1.71 -19.63 13.77
C GLN A 293 -1.03 -18.38 14.35
N GLN A 294 0.14 -18.54 14.97
CA GLN A 294 0.92 -17.40 15.46
C GLN A 294 1.38 -16.48 14.30
N VAL A 295 1.83 -17.05 13.19
CA VAL A 295 2.17 -16.29 11.97
C VAL A 295 0.98 -15.45 11.52
N ASN A 296 -0.23 -16.00 11.53
CA ASN A 296 -1.45 -15.28 11.14
C ASN A 296 -1.81 -14.15 12.09
N ALA A 297 -1.73 -14.40 13.40
CA ALA A 297 -2.00 -13.39 14.41
C ALA A 297 -1.05 -12.19 14.27
N LEU A 298 0.26 -12.45 14.13
CA LEU A 298 1.26 -11.39 13.97
C LEU A 298 1.16 -10.68 12.62
N LEU A 299 0.79 -11.39 11.53
CA LEU A 299 0.54 -10.77 10.23
C LEU A 299 -0.65 -9.80 10.28
N ARG A 300 -1.74 -10.17 10.97
CA ARG A 300 -2.87 -9.25 11.20
C ARG A 300 -2.40 -8.01 11.95
N GLN A 301 -1.70 -8.21 13.07
CA GLN A 301 -1.22 -7.13 13.90
C GLN A 301 -0.30 -6.19 13.12
N LEU A 302 0.62 -6.75 12.32
CA LEU A 302 1.51 -5.98 11.46
C LEU A 302 0.73 -5.14 10.44
N LEU A 303 -0.20 -5.76 9.71
CA LEU A 303 -0.97 -5.10 8.66
C LEU A 303 -2.00 -4.10 9.21
N ALA A 304 -2.40 -4.23 10.47
CA ALA A 304 -3.25 -3.28 11.17
C ALA A 304 -2.47 -2.12 11.81
N SER A 305 -1.15 -2.28 11.98
CA SER A 305 -0.30 -1.32 12.67
C SER A 305 0.19 -0.19 11.75
N ASN A 306 0.60 0.92 12.36
CA ASN A 306 1.34 2.00 11.67
C ASN A 306 2.84 1.68 11.60
N TYR A 307 3.20 0.46 11.21
CA TYR A 307 4.59 0.01 11.18
C TYR A 307 5.44 0.94 10.31
N ASN A 308 6.47 1.54 10.91
CA ASN A 308 7.33 2.54 10.29
C ASN A 308 8.83 2.26 10.50
N LYS A 309 9.19 1.04 10.90
CA LYS A 309 10.58 0.65 11.22
C LYS A 309 11.40 0.24 9.98
N GLY A 310 10.99 0.68 8.79
CA GLY A 310 11.73 0.51 7.54
C GLY A 310 11.35 -0.73 6.73
N ALA A 311 11.64 -0.70 5.44
CA ALA A 311 11.21 -1.73 4.48
C ALA A 311 12.04 -3.01 4.49
N GLN A 312 13.19 -3.07 5.17
CA GLN A 312 14.10 -4.22 5.10
C GLN A 312 13.47 -5.50 5.64
N ASP A 313 12.86 -5.47 6.83
CA ASP A 313 12.27 -6.67 7.42
C ASP A 313 10.98 -7.08 6.69
N ILE A 314 10.20 -6.10 6.18
CA ILE A 314 9.07 -6.36 5.27
C ILE A 314 9.55 -7.05 3.98
N THR A 315 10.69 -6.63 3.43
CA THR A 315 11.27 -7.21 2.22
C THR A 315 11.63 -8.67 2.43
N LYS A 316 12.28 -9.00 3.55
CA LYS A 316 12.59 -10.38 3.93
C LYS A 316 11.31 -11.21 4.04
N LEU A 317 10.27 -10.66 4.66
CA LEU A 317 8.97 -11.30 4.79
C LEU A 317 8.32 -11.55 3.41
N CYS A 318 8.36 -10.58 2.48
CA CYS A 318 7.81 -10.75 1.12
C CYS A 318 8.46 -11.92 0.38
N LEU A 319 9.79 -12.02 0.42
CA LEU A 319 10.54 -13.09 -0.25
C LEU A 319 10.24 -14.48 0.34
N LEU A 320 10.10 -14.57 1.66
CA LEU A 320 9.70 -15.81 2.32
C LEU A 320 8.23 -16.17 2.01
N TRP A 321 7.35 -15.17 1.95
CA TRP A 321 5.92 -15.36 1.74
C TRP A 321 5.57 -15.79 0.31
N LYS A 322 6.31 -15.27 -0.69
CA LYS A 322 6.08 -15.55 -2.11
C LYS A 322 5.98 -17.05 -2.43
N ASP A 323 6.84 -17.85 -1.81
CA ASP A 323 6.91 -19.29 -2.05
C ASP A 323 6.22 -20.13 -0.96
N TYR A 324 5.52 -19.49 -0.02
CA TYR A 324 4.92 -20.17 1.13
C TYR A 324 3.72 -21.01 0.70
N LYS A 325 3.80 -22.35 0.87
CA LYS A 325 2.85 -23.30 0.26
C LYS A 325 1.60 -23.61 1.09
N TYR A 326 1.51 -23.14 2.32
CA TYR A 326 0.36 -23.41 3.21
C TYR A 326 -0.88 -22.56 2.92
N TYR A 327 -0.81 -21.69 1.90
CA TYR A 327 -1.90 -20.82 1.49
C TYR A 327 -2.27 -21.06 0.04
N GLU A 328 -3.57 -21.00 -0.23
CA GLU A 328 -4.11 -20.93 -1.59
C GLU A 328 -3.42 -19.81 -2.39
N PRO A 329 -3.08 -20.02 -3.67
CA PRO A 329 -2.33 -19.06 -4.47
C PRO A 329 -2.93 -17.64 -4.47
N SER A 330 -4.25 -17.53 -4.53
CA SER A 330 -4.97 -16.25 -4.49
C SER A 330 -4.77 -15.51 -3.16
N ARG A 331 -4.93 -16.21 -2.03
CA ARG A 331 -4.73 -15.64 -0.68
C ARG A 331 -3.27 -15.25 -0.44
N ARG A 332 -2.35 -16.10 -0.89
CA ARG A 332 -0.92 -15.81 -0.80
C ARG A 332 -0.58 -14.51 -1.54
N GLN A 333 -1.13 -14.33 -2.73
CA GLN A 333 -0.93 -13.13 -3.52
C GLN A 333 -1.56 -11.88 -2.87
N ASP A 334 -2.77 -11.99 -2.31
CA ASP A 334 -3.42 -10.89 -1.58
C ASP A 334 -2.56 -10.37 -0.43
N ILE A 335 -2.02 -11.28 0.39
CA ILE A 335 -1.18 -10.92 1.53
C ILE A 335 0.15 -10.34 1.05
N LEU A 336 0.76 -10.95 0.02
CA LEU A 336 1.97 -10.44 -0.59
C LEU A 336 1.78 -9.01 -1.10
N SER A 337 0.67 -8.71 -1.78
CA SER A 337 0.36 -7.36 -2.26
C SER A 337 0.24 -6.34 -1.11
N ARG A 338 -0.39 -6.72 0.01
CA ARG A 338 -0.47 -5.85 1.20
C ARG A 338 0.89 -5.61 1.86
N LEU A 339 1.74 -6.64 1.94
CA LEU A 339 3.11 -6.50 2.43
C LEU A 339 3.94 -5.60 1.52
N ILE A 340 3.78 -5.73 0.20
CA ILE A 340 4.44 -4.88 -0.78
C ILE A 340 3.99 -3.42 -0.60
N GLU A 341 2.70 -3.18 -0.41
CA GLU A 341 2.16 -1.85 -0.15
C GLU A 341 2.75 -1.26 1.13
N LEU A 342 2.70 -2.00 2.25
CA LEU A 342 3.25 -1.59 3.53
C LEU A 342 4.74 -1.23 3.41
N GLY A 343 5.53 -2.08 2.71
CA GLY A 343 6.95 -1.85 2.47
C GLY A 343 7.22 -0.63 1.57
N SER A 344 6.36 -0.39 0.58
CA SER A 344 6.50 0.74 -0.34
C SER A 344 6.18 2.09 0.31
N GLN A 345 5.31 2.09 1.33
CA GLN A 345 4.95 3.28 2.08
C GLN A 345 6.04 3.72 3.08
N GLN A 346 6.98 2.83 3.41
CA GLN A 346 8.07 3.14 4.34
C GLN A 346 8.92 4.31 3.84
N GLY A 347 9.37 5.14 4.78
CA GLY A 347 10.27 6.26 4.49
C GLY A 347 11.66 5.82 4.03
N SER A 348 12.16 4.70 4.58
CA SER A 348 13.52 4.20 4.41
C SER A 348 13.58 2.67 4.41
N TYR A 349 14.73 2.10 4.03
CA TYR A 349 14.97 0.66 4.18
C TYR A 349 15.19 0.26 5.63
N GLN A 350 15.91 1.07 6.40
CA GLN A 350 16.16 0.86 7.83
C GLN A 350 15.21 1.73 8.66
N GLY A 351 14.78 1.24 9.81
CA GLY A 351 14.11 2.07 10.80
C GLY A 351 15.08 3.09 11.38
N GLN A 352 14.66 4.34 11.52
CA GLN A 352 15.34 5.26 12.43
C GLN A 352 15.18 4.70 13.84
N GLY A 353 16.29 4.69 14.61
CA GLY A 353 16.37 4.02 15.91
C GLY A 353 15.21 4.36 16.84
N ALA A 354 14.73 3.32 17.54
CA ALA A 354 13.82 3.32 18.69
C ALA A 354 12.87 4.52 18.79
N VAL A 355 11.74 4.47 18.07
CA VAL A 355 10.51 5.10 18.55
C VAL A 355 9.72 4.04 19.30
N SER A 356 9.54 4.31 20.60
CA SER A 356 8.67 3.66 21.60
C SER A 356 8.57 2.14 21.53
N THR A 357 8.96 1.49 22.62
CA THR A 357 8.32 0.24 23.05
C THR A 357 6.83 0.33 22.73
N PHE A 358 6.36 -0.52 21.81
CA PHE A 358 4.95 -0.65 21.56
C PHE A 358 4.35 -1.07 22.90
N SER A 359 3.49 -0.22 23.49
CA SER A 359 2.42 -0.80 24.28
C SER A 359 1.66 -1.70 23.32
N SER A 360 1.22 -2.86 23.79
CA SER A 360 0.16 -3.62 23.13
C SER A 360 -1.13 -2.82 23.22
N THR A 361 -1.15 -1.62 22.65
CA THR A 361 -2.39 -0.94 22.37
C THR A 361 -2.99 -1.73 21.23
N ARG A 362 -3.80 -2.74 21.62
CA ARG A 362 -5.11 -2.95 20.98
C ARG A 362 -5.51 -1.58 20.46
N LYS A 363 -5.65 -1.40 19.15
CA LYS A 363 -6.27 -0.19 18.62
C LYS A 363 -7.63 -0.13 19.30
N SER A 364 -7.72 0.65 20.37
CA SER A 364 -8.97 1.05 20.95
C SER A 364 -9.54 1.95 19.88
N TYR A 365 -10.54 1.46 19.15
CA TYR A 365 -11.29 2.29 18.21
C TYR A 365 -12.23 3.22 18.99
N TYR A 366 -11.74 3.75 20.13
CA TYR A 366 -12.42 4.77 20.88
C TYR A 366 -12.32 6.05 20.06
N VAL A 367 -13.41 6.38 19.41
CA VAL A 367 -13.63 7.75 18.95
C VAL A 367 -13.69 8.57 20.23
N GLY A 368 -12.59 9.24 20.58
CA GLY A 368 -12.54 10.15 21.72
C GLY A 368 -13.66 11.18 21.55
N PHE A 369 -14.69 11.03 22.37
CA PHE A 369 -15.81 11.95 22.44
C PHE A 369 -15.32 13.19 23.18
N ALA A 370 -15.44 14.36 22.56
CA ALA A 370 -15.37 15.59 23.32
C ALA A 370 -16.67 15.62 24.15
N ASP A 371 -16.55 15.35 25.44
CA ASP A 371 -17.58 15.68 26.42
C ASP A 371 -17.81 17.18 26.33
N ASP A 372 -19.06 17.59 26.13
CA ASP A 372 -19.79 18.80 26.59
C ASP A 372 -19.12 20.21 26.60
N GLU A 373 -17.83 20.38 26.31
CA GLU A 373 -17.12 21.66 26.38
C GLU A 373 -17.44 22.60 25.20
N ASP A 374 -17.87 22.06 24.06
CA ASP A 374 -18.26 22.87 22.89
C ASP A 374 -19.66 23.50 23.05
N ASP A 375 -20.52 22.94 23.92
CA ASP A 375 -21.83 23.53 24.24
C ASP A 375 -21.70 24.72 25.22
N ASP A 376 -20.72 24.69 26.14
CA ASP A 376 -20.42 25.81 27.05
C ASP A 376 -19.86 27.04 26.32
N ASP A 377 -19.04 26.84 25.28
CA ASP A 377 -18.49 27.94 24.47
C ASP A 377 -19.56 28.52 23.52
N LEU A 378 -20.52 27.69 23.10
CA LEU A 378 -21.71 28.09 22.36
C LEU A 378 -22.66 28.95 23.22
N GLU A 379 -22.91 28.55 24.47
CA GLU A 379 -23.75 29.28 25.43
C GLU A 379 -23.10 30.63 25.78
N LYS A 380 -21.77 30.69 25.92
CA LYS A 380 -21.02 31.95 26.11
C LYS A 380 -21.05 32.87 24.89
N GLN A 381 -20.88 32.34 23.67
CA GLN A 381 -20.94 33.16 22.45
C GLN A 381 -22.37 33.66 22.17
N LEU A 382 -23.40 32.89 22.53
CA LEU A 382 -24.80 33.31 22.42
C LEU A 382 -25.24 34.25 23.54
N ALA A 383 -24.72 34.11 24.76
CA ALA A 383 -24.91 35.09 25.84
C ALA A 383 -24.29 36.47 25.52
N SER A 384 -23.27 36.50 24.64
CA SER A 384 -22.70 37.75 24.13
C SER A 384 -23.62 38.47 23.11
N LEU A 385 -24.54 37.72 22.49
CA LEU A 385 -25.66 38.25 21.70
C LEU A 385 -26.84 38.56 22.63
N ASN A 386 -26.62 39.43 23.62
CA ASN A 386 -27.67 39.93 24.51
C ASN A 386 -28.76 40.62 23.67
N ILE A 387 -29.84 39.92 23.42
CA ILE A 387 -31.10 40.44 22.88
C ILE A 387 -31.61 41.45 23.91
N HIS A 388 -31.41 42.74 23.63
CA HIS A 388 -32.27 43.76 24.21
C HIS A 388 -33.70 43.40 23.82
N GLU A 389 -34.63 43.35 24.78
CA GLU A 389 -36.04 42.94 24.67
C GLU A 389 -36.91 43.76 23.67
N ASN A 390 -36.33 44.40 22.64
CA ASN A 390 -37.03 45.25 21.68
C ASN A 390 -36.54 45.14 20.22
N THR A 391 -36.00 44.00 19.76
CA THR A 391 -35.59 43.82 18.36
C THR A 391 -36.38 42.74 17.61
N SER A 392 -36.37 42.85 16.27
CA SER A 392 -37.38 42.35 15.34
C SER A 392 -37.50 40.82 15.25
N SER A 393 -38.67 40.31 14.82
CA SER A 393 -38.90 38.86 14.59
C SER A 393 -37.94 38.21 13.58
N VAL A 394 -37.23 39.02 12.78
CA VAL A 394 -36.29 38.58 11.75
C VAL A 394 -34.95 38.15 12.35
N ASP A 395 -34.56 38.71 13.51
CA ASP A 395 -33.30 38.38 14.19
C ASP A 395 -33.37 36.99 14.85
N ASP A 396 -34.51 36.64 15.45
CA ASP A 396 -34.78 35.31 16.00
C ASP A 396 -34.68 34.20 14.93
N GLU A 397 -35.26 34.45 13.74
CA GLU A 397 -35.25 33.52 12.60
C GLU A 397 -33.84 33.25 12.04
N LEU A 398 -33.00 34.29 11.96
CA LEU A 398 -31.62 34.18 11.49
C LEU A 398 -30.76 33.36 12.46
N VAL A 399 -31.00 33.51 13.77
CA VAL A 399 -30.33 32.71 14.81
C VAL A 399 -30.72 31.23 14.70
N THR A 400 -32.00 30.92 14.53
CA THR A 400 -32.48 29.52 14.33
C THR A 400 -31.87 28.90 13.07
N LEU A 401 -31.82 29.64 11.96
CA LEU A 401 -31.22 29.14 10.72
C LEU A 401 -29.71 28.90 10.85
N ALA A 402 -28.98 29.82 11.50
CA ALA A 402 -27.56 29.67 11.75
C ALA A 402 -27.25 28.47 12.65
N ARG A 403 -28.08 28.21 13.68
CA ARG A 403 -27.99 27.02 14.53
C ARG A 403 -28.23 25.73 13.73
N LEU A 404 -29.26 25.69 12.88
CA LEU A 404 -29.55 24.54 12.02
C LEU A 404 -28.37 24.25 11.07
N GLN A 405 -27.85 25.26 10.37
CA GLN A 405 -26.72 25.10 9.45
C GLN A 405 -25.44 24.63 10.17
N ARG A 406 -25.15 25.15 11.37
CA ARG A 406 -24.01 24.72 12.18
C ARG A 406 -24.18 23.26 12.62
N ARG A 407 -25.37 22.85 13.09
CA ARG A 407 -25.67 21.46 13.45
C ARG A 407 -25.52 20.51 12.26
N LEU A 408 -26.04 20.86 11.08
CA LEU A 408 -25.88 20.07 9.85
C LEU A 408 -24.40 19.92 9.47
N SER A 409 -23.59 20.98 9.57
CA SER A 409 -22.15 20.92 9.28
C SER A 409 -21.39 20.08 10.30
N HIS A 410 -21.70 20.23 11.59
CA HIS A 410 -21.07 19.47 12.68
C HIS A 410 -21.32 17.97 12.54
N GLN A 411 -22.57 17.59 12.26
CA GLN A 411 -22.97 16.19 12.07
C GLN A 411 -22.35 15.57 10.81
N LYS A 412 -22.15 16.36 9.75
CA LYS A 412 -21.46 15.92 8.53
C LYS A 412 -20.02 15.51 8.81
N ASP A 413 -19.28 16.29 9.60
CA ASP A 413 -17.88 16.00 9.94
C ASP A 413 -17.77 14.78 10.87
N HIS A 414 -18.71 14.64 11.80
CA HIS A 414 -18.78 13.48 12.70
C HIS A 414 -19.06 12.18 11.93
N LEU A 415 -20.06 12.16 11.05
CA LEU A 415 -20.33 11.00 10.19
C LEU A 415 -19.14 10.66 9.28
N GLN A 416 -18.36 11.65 8.82
CA GLN A 416 -17.14 11.37 8.05
C GLN A 416 -16.09 10.60 8.86
N ARG A 417 -15.87 10.99 10.12
CA ARG A 417 -14.92 10.33 11.01
C ARG A 417 -15.36 8.89 11.28
N ILE A 418 -16.65 8.70 11.56
CA ILE A 418 -17.25 7.38 11.78
C ILE A 418 -17.14 6.49 10.52
N GLU A 419 -17.45 7.03 9.34
CA GLU A 419 -17.30 6.32 8.05
C GLU A 419 -15.87 5.82 7.85
N ASN A 420 -14.87 6.66 8.14
CA ASN A 420 -13.45 6.31 8.01
C ASN A 420 -13.05 5.18 8.97
N VAL A 421 -13.45 5.29 10.25
CA VAL A 421 -13.18 4.28 11.28
C VAL A 421 -13.86 2.95 10.92
N ALA A 422 -15.13 2.99 10.52
CA ALA A 422 -15.87 1.80 10.11
C ALA A 422 -15.26 1.11 8.89
N THR A 423 -14.79 1.88 7.92
CA THR A 423 -14.10 1.34 6.72
C THR A 423 -12.78 0.68 7.09
N GLU A 424 -12.01 1.27 8.01
CA GLU A 424 -10.77 0.69 8.53
C GLU A 424 -11.04 -0.63 9.28
N VAL A 425 -12.00 -0.63 10.20
CA VAL A 425 -12.40 -1.82 10.98
C VAL A 425 -12.93 -2.92 10.05
N LEU A 426 -13.76 -2.60 9.07
CA LEU A 426 -14.29 -3.58 8.11
C LEU A 426 -13.18 -4.18 7.23
N SER A 427 -12.16 -3.39 6.90
CA SER A 427 -10.96 -3.84 6.20
C SER A 427 -10.08 -4.75 7.07
N HIS A 428 -9.98 -4.44 8.36
CA HIS A 428 -9.30 -5.27 9.35
C HIS A 428 -10.02 -6.61 9.55
N ILE A 429 -11.35 -6.59 9.71
CA ILE A 429 -12.18 -7.81 9.83
C ILE A 429 -12.04 -8.68 8.58
N GLN A 430 -12.10 -8.08 7.38
CA GLN A 430 -11.94 -8.82 6.13
C GLN A 430 -10.57 -9.51 6.06
N LEU A 431 -9.52 -8.83 6.50
CA LEU A 431 -8.18 -9.40 6.59
C LEU A 431 -8.14 -10.55 7.60
N SER A 432 -8.75 -10.38 8.76
CA SER A 432 -8.81 -11.37 9.83
C SER A 432 -9.52 -12.65 9.38
N ILE A 433 -10.65 -12.52 8.69
CA ILE A 433 -11.38 -13.62 8.07
C ILE A 433 -10.52 -14.30 6.99
N LYS A 434 -9.87 -13.53 6.10
CA LYS A 434 -8.98 -14.07 5.05
C LYS A 434 -7.80 -14.85 5.61
N LEU A 435 -7.25 -14.42 6.73
CA LEU A 435 -6.15 -15.06 7.44
C LEU A 435 -6.59 -16.25 8.32
N GLN A 436 -7.83 -16.74 8.14
CA GLN A 436 -8.41 -17.86 8.89
C GLN A 436 -8.27 -17.66 10.40
N ILE A 437 -9.06 -16.74 10.97
CA ILE A 437 -9.46 -16.89 12.37
C ILE A 437 -10.09 -18.29 12.42
N THR A 438 -9.41 -19.24 13.05
CA THR A 438 -10.06 -20.51 13.38
C THR A 438 -11.23 -20.16 14.28
N ILE A 439 -12.34 -20.88 14.13
CA ILE A 439 -13.58 -20.69 14.92
C ILE A 439 -13.30 -20.66 16.45
N PHE A 440 -12.11 -21.11 16.87
CA PHE A 440 -11.66 -21.26 18.25
C PHE A 440 -10.58 -20.24 18.73
N SER A 441 -10.19 -19.22 17.96
CA SER A 441 -9.12 -18.29 18.41
C SER A 441 -9.66 -17.19 19.35
N HIS A 442 -8.92 -16.83 20.40
CA HIS A 442 -9.28 -15.73 21.32
C HIS A 442 -9.44 -14.36 20.62
N ASP A 443 -8.71 -14.12 19.52
CA ASP A 443 -8.83 -12.92 18.69
C ASP A 443 -10.25 -12.69 18.14
N ARG A 444 -11.06 -13.76 18.07
CA ARG A 444 -12.45 -13.73 17.60
C ARG A 444 -13.34 -12.95 18.57
N ALA A 445 -13.25 -13.25 19.86
CA ALA A 445 -14.07 -12.61 20.90
C ALA A 445 -13.77 -11.11 20.98
N ASP A 446 -12.49 -10.75 20.89
CA ASP A 446 -12.04 -9.36 20.83
C ASP A 446 -12.57 -8.63 19.60
N LEU A 447 -12.54 -9.28 18.42
CA LEU A 447 -13.03 -8.70 17.18
C LEU A 447 -14.57 -8.52 17.22
N SER A 448 -15.30 -9.49 17.77
CA SER A 448 -16.75 -9.40 17.98
C SER A 448 -17.11 -8.26 18.94
N LYS A 449 -16.32 -8.06 20.00
CA LYS A 449 -16.50 -6.94 20.93
C LYS A 449 -16.26 -5.58 20.26
N ILE A 450 -15.18 -5.44 19.47
CA ILE A 450 -14.89 -4.23 18.71
C ILE A 450 -16.02 -3.92 17.71
N ILE A 451 -16.55 -4.96 17.05
CA ILE A 451 -17.70 -4.81 16.13
C ILE A 451 -18.92 -4.31 16.87
N ALA A 452 -19.23 -4.88 18.04
CA ALA A 452 -20.38 -4.47 18.83
C ALA A 452 -20.24 -3.03 19.34
N GLU A 453 -19.10 -2.66 19.93
CA GLU A 453 -18.85 -1.28 20.41
C GLU A 453 -19.01 -0.26 19.27
N LEU A 454 -18.37 -0.50 18.13
CA LEU A 454 -18.49 0.39 16.97
C LEU A 454 -19.92 0.42 16.41
N ALA A 455 -20.63 -0.71 16.38
CA ALA A 455 -22.01 -0.76 15.91
C ALA A 455 -22.95 0.03 16.84
N LYS A 456 -22.76 -0.04 18.16
CA LYS A 456 -23.52 0.77 19.14
C LYS A 456 -23.30 2.27 18.87
N ASP A 457 -22.04 2.69 18.74
CA ASP A 457 -21.71 4.09 18.48
C ASP A 457 -22.33 4.57 17.16
N MET A 458 -22.13 3.80 16.07
CA MET A 458 -22.72 4.10 14.76
C MET A 458 -24.24 4.23 14.82
N TYR A 459 -24.89 3.35 15.58
CA TYR A 459 -26.34 3.34 15.71
C TYR A 459 -26.86 4.60 16.45
N ARG A 460 -26.26 4.96 17.59
CA ARG A 460 -26.63 6.18 18.35
C ARG A 460 -26.52 7.44 17.48
N TYR A 461 -25.41 7.60 16.74
CA TYR A 461 -25.23 8.76 15.87
C TYR A 461 -26.19 8.76 14.67
N LEU A 462 -26.53 7.58 14.13
CA LEU A 462 -27.53 7.48 13.07
C LEU A 462 -28.93 7.88 13.57
N GLU A 463 -29.28 7.58 14.83
CA GLU A 463 -30.52 8.07 15.45
C GLU A 463 -30.53 9.59 15.56
N GLU A 464 -29.47 10.20 16.10
CA GLU A 464 -29.35 11.66 16.23
C GLU A 464 -29.43 12.38 14.88
N VAL A 465 -28.72 11.87 13.85
CA VAL A 465 -28.76 12.43 12.51
C VAL A 465 -30.12 12.25 11.85
N THR A 466 -30.75 11.09 12.04
CA THR A 466 -32.10 10.83 11.51
C THR A 466 -33.11 11.78 12.16
N ALA A 467 -33.03 12.00 13.47
CA ALA A 467 -33.86 12.97 14.18
C ALA A 467 -33.65 14.39 13.64
N LEU A 468 -32.40 14.84 13.45
CA LEU A 468 -32.10 16.16 12.89
C LEU A 468 -32.65 16.33 11.47
N ILE A 469 -32.48 15.32 10.62
CA ILE A 469 -33.00 15.33 9.24
C ILE A 469 -34.53 15.43 9.28
N THR A 470 -35.19 14.54 10.02
CA THR A 470 -36.65 14.47 10.12
C THR A 470 -37.30 15.71 10.74
N ALA A 471 -36.58 16.42 11.61
CA ALA A 471 -36.99 17.71 12.17
C ALA A 471 -36.90 18.88 11.19
N THR A 472 -36.02 18.80 10.18
CA THR A 472 -35.70 19.94 9.29
C THR A 472 -36.93 20.53 8.57
N PRO A 473 -37.87 19.73 8.02
CA PRO A 473 -39.10 20.27 7.43
C PRO A 473 -39.94 21.09 8.42
N ALA A 474 -40.07 20.64 9.67
CA ALA A 474 -40.87 21.33 10.70
C ALA A 474 -40.22 22.68 11.09
N VAL A 475 -38.89 22.68 11.28
CA VAL A 475 -38.10 23.90 11.54
C VAL A 475 -38.25 24.93 10.42
N LEU A 476 -38.24 24.49 9.15
CA LEU A 476 -38.44 25.38 8.01
C LEU A 476 -39.88 25.89 7.90
N ALA A 477 -40.87 25.02 8.17
CA ALA A 477 -42.28 25.34 8.10
C ALA A 477 -42.78 26.20 9.28
N GLY A 478 -42.04 26.23 10.40
CA GLY A 478 -42.49 26.85 11.65
C GLY A 478 -43.65 26.11 12.30
N GLU A 479 -43.75 24.79 12.09
CA GLU A 479 -44.74 23.91 12.71
C GLU A 479 -44.15 23.27 13.98
N GLU A 480 -45.00 22.85 14.93
CA GLU A 480 -44.56 22.07 16.09
C GLU A 480 -43.89 20.76 15.64
N GLY A 481 -42.61 20.60 15.96
CA GLY A 481 -41.82 19.41 15.65
C GLY A 481 -42.23 18.17 16.46
N LEU A 482 -41.76 16.99 16.02
CA LEU A 482 -42.02 15.69 16.67
C LEU A 482 -41.12 15.44 17.91
N VAL A 483 -40.14 16.31 18.20
CA VAL A 483 -39.18 16.15 19.30
C VAL A 483 -39.31 17.31 20.32
N HIS A 484 -39.39 16.98 21.61
CA HIS A 484 -39.72 17.92 22.71
C HIS A 484 -38.71 19.08 22.97
N HIS A 485 -37.62 19.18 22.21
CA HIS A 485 -36.55 20.18 22.41
C HIS A 485 -36.20 21.02 21.17
N GLU A 486 -37.06 21.04 20.15
CA GLU A 486 -36.82 21.85 18.95
C GLU A 486 -37.12 23.34 19.20
N GLU A 487 -36.09 24.19 19.18
CA GLU A 487 -36.24 25.65 19.15
C GLU A 487 -36.85 26.06 17.80
N GLN A 488 -38.04 26.66 17.85
CA GLN A 488 -38.81 26.99 16.64
C GLN A 488 -38.69 28.48 16.28
N PRO A 489 -38.63 28.82 14.98
CA PRO A 489 -38.77 30.20 14.57
C PRO A 489 -40.21 30.66 14.81
N ARG A 490 -40.41 31.92 15.25
CA ARG A 490 -41.74 32.49 15.55
C ARG A 490 -42.65 32.61 14.32
N ARG A 491 -42.10 32.48 13.11
CA ARG A 491 -42.80 32.45 11.82
C ARG A 491 -42.13 31.46 10.87
N SER A 492 -42.90 30.97 9.91
CA SER A 492 -42.43 30.05 8.87
C SER A 492 -41.32 30.70 8.02
N LEU A 493 -40.15 30.06 7.96
CA LEU A 493 -39.03 30.53 7.13
C LEU A 493 -39.36 30.46 5.63
N VAL A 494 -40.38 29.68 5.26
CA VAL A 494 -40.96 29.58 3.90
C VAL A 494 -41.57 30.91 3.45
N GLN A 495 -41.99 31.79 4.36
CA GLN A 495 -42.68 33.04 4.03
C GLN A 495 -41.73 34.23 3.78
N ARG A 496 -40.41 34.03 3.89
CA ARG A 496 -39.43 35.10 3.72
C ARG A 496 -39.14 35.40 2.23
N PRO A 497 -38.75 36.63 1.88
CA PRO A 497 -38.35 36.99 0.51
C PRO A 497 -37.13 36.20 0.00
N ASP A 498 -36.26 35.75 0.90
CA ASP A 498 -35.06 34.95 0.65
C ASP A 498 -35.29 33.44 0.84
N ALA A 499 -36.52 33.00 1.08
CA ALA A 499 -36.87 31.61 1.42
C ALA A 499 -36.34 30.59 0.41
N ARG A 500 -36.31 30.94 -0.88
CA ARG A 500 -35.75 30.07 -1.93
C ARG A 500 -34.26 29.79 -1.74
N SER A 501 -33.47 30.83 -1.47
CA SER A 501 -32.03 30.68 -1.24
C SER A 501 -31.75 29.92 0.05
N ILE A 502 -32.57 30.14 1.08
CA ILE A 502 -32.48 29.44 2.36
C ILE A 502 -32.81 27.95 2.17
N MET A 503 -33.92 27.62 1.51
CA MET A 503 -34.32 26.24 1.24
C MET A 503 -33.29 25.51 0.38
N ASP A 504 -32.82 26.11 -0.71
CA ASP A 504 -31.81 25.48 -1.57
C ASP A 504 -30.52 25.16 -0.79
N SER A 505 -30.09 26.06 0.10
CA SER A 505 -28.92 25.85 0.95
C SER A 505 -29.14 24.76 2.01
N VAL A 506 -30.32 24.72 2.64
CA VAL A 506 -30.64 23.72 3.67
C VAL A 506 -30.85 22.35 3.04
N ILE A 507 -31.59 22.26 1.93
CA ILE A 507 -31.80 21.03 1.16
C ILE A 507 -30.46 20.42 0.75
N LEU A 508 -29.55 21.22 0.19
CA LEU A 508 -28.22 20.74 -0.16
C LEU A 508 -27.46 20.18 1.07
N GLY A 509 -27.57 20.86 2.21
CA GLY A 509 -26.98 20.40 3.47
C GLY A 509 -27.57 19.06 3.95
N VAL A 510 -28.89 18.93 3.92
CA VAL A 510 -29.62 17.71 4.27
C VAL A 510 -29.30 16.59 3.29
N GLU A 511 -29.30 16.82 1.98
CA GLU A 511 -28.95 15.82 0.97
C GLU A 511 -27.53 15.25 1.16
N ILE A 512 -26.54 16.12 1.43
CA ILE A 512 -25.17 15.69 1.72
C ILE A 512 -25.13 14.83 2.99
N LEU A 513 -25.87 15.23 4.03
CA LEU A 513 -25.93 14.51 5.30
C LEU A 513 -26.66 13.16 5.15
N SER A 514 -27.79 13.12 4.45
CA SER A 514 -28.56 11.91 4.12
C SER A 514 -27.73 10.90 3.33
N ASN A 515 -27.01 11.35 2.30
CA ASN A 515 -26.12 10.48 1.53
C ASN A 515 -25.03 9.83 2.40
N ARG A 516 -24.50 10.56 3.37
CA ARG A 516 -23.52 10.04 4.34
C ARG A 516 -24.16 9.08 5.34
N ALA A 517 -25.34 9.41 5.85
CA ALA A 517 -26.12 8.54 6.72
C ALA A 517 -26.42 7.20 6.03
N PHE A 518 -26.86 7.20 4.76
CA PHE A 518 -27.08 5.97 3.99
C PHE A 518 -25.81 5.12 3.86
N ARG A 519 -24.64 5.73 3.62
CA ARG A 519 -23.36 5.00 3.60
C ARG A 519 -23.04 4.39 4.95
N CYS A 520 -23.22 5.14 6.03
CA CYS A 520 -23.01 4.65 7.39
C CYS A 520 -23.99 3.51 7.75
N ILE A 521 -25.26 3.57 7.31
CA ILE A 521 -26.23 2.47 7.47
C ILE A 521 -25.74 1.19 6.77
N ILE A 522 -25.25 1.31 5.53
CA ILE A 522 -24.69 0.17 4.77
C ILE A 522 -23.45 -0.39 5.48
N LEU A 523 -22.54 0.47 5.95
CA LEU A 523 -21.34 0.06 6.67
C LEU A 523 -21.67 -0.63 8.00
N CYS A 524 -22.62 -0.08 8.77
CA CYS A 524 -23.09 -0.65 10.02
C CYS A 524 -23.71 -2.04 9.78
N SER A 525 -24.57 -2.16 8.76
CA SER A 525 -25.16 -3.45 8.36
C SER A 525 -24.09 -4.48 7.97
N GLY A 526 -23.06 -4.05 7.23
CA GLY A 526 -21.92 -4.89 6.87
C GLY A 526 -21.07 -5.33 8.06
N LEU A 527 -20.87 -4.46 9.05
CA LEU A 527 -20.19 -4.78 10.30
C LEU A 527 -20.99 -5.80 11.12
N ILE A 528 -22.29 -5.57 11.31
CA ILE A 528 -23.18 -6.48 12.04
C ILE A 528 -23.21 -7.86 11.37
N ALA A 529 -23.34 -7.93 10.05
CA ALA A 529 -23.34 -9.20 9.31
C ALA A 529 -22.03 -9.99 9.51
N LYS A 530 -20.88 -9.31 9.49
CA LYS A 530 -19.59 -9.95 9.77
C LYS A 530 -19.44 -10.32 11.25
N GLY A 531 -19.96 -9.51 12.16
CA GLY A 531 -20.04 -9.80 13.60
C GLY A 531 -20.82 -11.09 13.87
N ARG A 532 -21.95 -11.30 13.20
CA ARG A 532 -22.75 -12.54 13.30
C ARG A 532 -21.96 -13.78 12.87
N ILE A 533 -21.23 -13.68 11.77
CA ILE A 533 -20.35 -14.76 11.30
C ILE A 533 -19.25 -15.07 12.34
N LEU A 534 -18.78 -14.04 13.02
CA LEU A 534 -17.73 -14.11 14.02
C LEU A 534 -18.24 -14.35 15.46
N PHE A 535 -19.53 -14.43 15.73
CA PHE A 535 -20.04 -14.63 17.10
C PHE A 535 -20.31 -16.11 17.40
N SER A 536 -19.85 -16.65 18.53
CA SER A 536 -20.17 -18.02 18.96
C SER A 536 -20.79 -18.03 20.35
N PRO A 537 -22.06 -18.42 20.48
CA PRO A 537 -22.76 -18.47 21.77
C PRO A 537 -22.05 -19.35 22.82
N SER A 538 -21.29 -20.36 22.39
CA SER A 538 -20.57 -21.27 23.28
C SER A 538 -19.23 -20.73 23.80
N GLN A 539 -18.75 -19.59 23.30
CA GLN A 539 -17.43 -19.02 23.65
C GLN A 539 -17.49 -17.52 24.01
N ASP A 540 -18.49 -16.79 23.51
CA ASP A 540 -18.71 -15.38 23.77
C ASP A 540 -19.87 -15.22 24.77
N SER A 541 -19.58 -15.26 26.08
CA SER A 541 -20.60 -15.16 27.14
C SER A 541 -21.03 -13.72 27.45
N ASN A 542 -20.87 -12.79 26.50
CA ASN A 542 -21.15 -11.38 26.70
C ASN A 542 -22.50 -11.02 26.06
N ASP A 543 -23.53 -10.96 26.91
CA ASP A 543 -24.91 -10.67 26.50
C ASP A 543 -25.01 -9.32 25.76
N ASP A 544 -24.22 -8.29 26.16
CA ASP A 544 -24.20 -6.99 25.49
C ASP A 544 -23.76 -7.07 24.01
N VAL A 545 -22.85 -7.99 23.68
CA VAL A 545 -22.37 -8.20 22.31
C VAL A 545 -23.42 -8.93 21.49
N MET A 546 -24.14 -9.87 22.12
CA MET A 546 -25.24 -10.59 21.50
C MET A 546 -26.35 -9.61 21.12
N ASP A 547 -26.84 -8.82 22.07
CA ASP A 547 -27.96 -7.90 21.88
C ASP A 547 -27.65 -6.90 20.75
N THR A 548 -26.43 -6.36 20.73
CA THR A 548 -26.01 -5.42 19.68
C THR A 548 -25.95 -6.06 18.29
N ILE A 549 -25.41 -7.27 18.19
CA ILE A 549 -25.19 -7.91 16.88
C ILE A 549 -26.51 -8.50 16.33
N PHE A 550 -27.45 -8.87 17.20
CA PHE A 550 -28.68 -9.55 16.80
C PHE A 550 -29.92 -8.65 16.77
N ASP A 551 -30.04 -7.62 17.62
CA ASP A 551 -31.26 -6.81 17.77
C ASP A 551 -31.25 -5.45 17.04
N VAL A 552 -30.07 -4.89 16.75
CA VAL A 552 -29.90 -3.61 16.02
C VAL A 552 -30.54 -3.53 14.60
N PRO A 553 -30.74 -4.62 13.81
CA PRO A 553 -31.18 -4.45 12.41
C PRO A 553 -32.58 -3.88 12.21
N LYS A 554 -33.49 -4.00 13.18
CA LYS A 554 -34.90 -3.65 12.95
C LYS A 554 -35.11 -2.15 12.73
N ASN A 555 -34.27 -1.31 13.33
CA ASN A 555 -34.48 0.13 13.33
C ASN A 555 -33.69 0.87 12.22
N LEU A 556 -32.70 0.22 11.59
CA LEU A 556 -31.93 0.83 10.50
C LEU A 556 -32.75 1.01 9.21
N GLU A 557 -33.69 0.10 8.95
CA GLU A 557 -34.63 0.21 7.82
C GLU A 557 -35.58 1.40 8.03
N ASP A 558 -36.12 1.55 9.24
CA ASP A 558 -36.97 2.67 9.63
C ASP A 558 -36.25 4.03 9.52
N MET A 559 -34.99 4.11 9.96
CA MET A 559 -34.17 5.32 9.76
C MET A 559 -34.00 5.66 8.29
N SER A 560 -33.72 4.66 7.45
CA SER A 560 -33.55 4.87 6.01
C SER A 560 -34.84 5.37 5.34
N ALA A 561 -35.99 4.83 5.76
CA ALA A 561 -37.30 5.25 5.29
C ALA A 561 -37.64 6.67 5.77
N GLY A 562 -37.33 7.02 7.02
CA GLY A 562 -37.53 8.35 7.59
C GLY A 562 -36.69 9.42 6.89
N ILE A 563 -35.40 9.15 6.63
CA ILE A 563 -34.53 10.05 5.87
C ILE A 563 -35.08 10.28 4.46
N LYS A 564 -35.48 9.21 3.77
CA LYS A 564 -36.04 9.30 2.41
C LYS A 564 -37.34 10.10 2.37
N SER A 565 -38.28 9.80 3.26
CA SER A 565 -39.55 10.51 3.38
C SER A 565 -39.36 12.00 3.66
N THR A 566 -38.34 12.35 4.43
CA THR A 566 -38.00 13.74 4.74
C THR A 566 -37.46 14.48 3.52
N LEU A 567 -36.55 13.86 2.75
CA LEU A 567 -36.05 14.45 1.50
C LEU A 567 -37.19 14.69 0.50
N ASP A 568 -38.10 13.73 0.36
CA ASP A 568 -39.29 13.88 -0.50
C ASP A 568 -40.17 15.06 0.00
N THR A 569 -40.33 15.20 1.31
CA THR A 569 -41.07 16.33 1.93
C THR A 569 -40.41 17.68 1.66
N LEU A 570 -39.07 17.76 1.78
CA LEU A 570 -38.32 19.00 1.51
C LEU A 570 -38.39 19.40 0.03
N LEU A 571 -38.38 18.43 -0.88
CA LEU A 571 -38.56 18.69 -2.31
C LEU A 571 -39.97 19.23 -2.61
N ILE A 572 -40.99 18.65 -1.98
CA ILE A 572 -42.37 19.15 -2.10
C ILE A 572 -42.49 20.57 -1.54
N LEU A 573 -41.89 20.88 -0.38
CA LEU A 573 -41.87 22.23 0.19
C LEU A 573 -41.17 23.25 -0.72
N ARG A 574 -40.08 22.83 -1.39
CA ARG A 574 -39.38 23.65 -2.39
C ARG A 574 -40.24 23.90 -3.63
N GLU A 575 -40.93 22.89 -4.14
CA GLU A 575 -41.84 23.03 -5.29
C GLU A 575 -43.04 23.94 -4.98
N GLN A 576 -43.54 23.91 -3.74
CA GLN A 576 -44.62 24.78 -3.28
C GLN A 576 -44.23 26.26 -3.25
N LEU A 577 -42.95 26.60 -3.05
CA LEU A 577 -42.47 27.98 -3.21
C LEU A 577 -42.56 28.48 -4.66
N ASP A 578 -42.32 27.59 -5.63
CA ASP A 578 -42.34 27.92 -7.06
C ASP A 578 -43.78 28.01 -7.62
N ASN A 579 -44.78 27.42 -6.94
CA ASN A 579 -46.19 27.43 -7.34
C ASN A 579 -47.17 27.53 -6.14
N PRO A 580 -47.37 28.72 -5.56
CA PRO A 580 -48.22 28.90 -4.37
C PRO A 580 -49.72 28.59 -4.58
N ASN A 581 -50.17 28.40 -5.83
CA ASN A 581 -51.57 28.11 -6.17
C ASN A 581 -51.92 26.61 -6.22
N GLN A 582 -50.96 25.70 -5.98
CA GLN A 582 -51.22 24.25 -5.86
C GLN A 582 -51.01 23.77 -4.41
N LEU A 583 -51.92 24.18 -3.52
CA LEU A 583 -52.07 23.57 -2.20
C LEU A 583 -52.67 22.15 -2.36
N LEU A 584 -51.82 21.15 -2.55
CA LEU A 584 -52.24 19.76 -2.31
C LEU A 584 -52.48 19.59 -0.81
N LYS A 585 -53.74 19.32 -0.44
CA LYS A 585 -54.12 18.88 0.90
C LYS A 585 -53.21 17.74 1.33
N ARG A 586 -52.60 17.88 2.52
CA ARG A 586 -51.86 16.85 3.25
C ARG A 586 -52.74 15.59 3.36
N GLU A 587 -52.64 14.67 2.40
CA GLU A 587 -53.20 13.32 2.58
C GLU A 587 -52.23 12.56 3.47
N ASN A 588 -52.67 12.34 4.71
CA ASN A 588 -51.98 11.53 5.71
C ASN A 588 -51.77 10.10 5.19
N HIS A 589 -50.61 9.86 4.59
CA HIS A 589 -50.05 8.51 4.46
C HIS A 589 -48.98 8.29 5.52
N VAL A 590 -49.39 8.35 6.78
CA VAL A 590 -48.67 7.72 7.89
C VAL A 590 -49.63 6.70 8.48
N LYS A 591 -49.55 5.44 8.02
CA LYS A 591 -50.00 4.32 8.83
C LYS A 591 -48.92 4.09 9.88
N LEU A 592 -49.11 4.67 11.07
CA LEU A 592 -48.42 4.21 12.27
C LEU A 592 -48.83 2.74 12.52
N PRO A 593 -47.91 1.86 12.93
CA PRO A 593 -48.28 0.55 13.42
C PRO A 593 -49.05 0.74 14.74
N TYR A 594 -50.27 0.24 14.75
CA TYR A 594 -51.17 0.25 15.90
C TYR A 594 -50.56 -0.61 17.03
N GLU A 595 -50.27 0.00 18.18
CA GLU A 595 -50.04 -0.72 19.43
C GLU A 595 -51.37 -1.35 19.87
N ASP A 596 -51.46 -2.68 19.83
CA ASP A 596 -52.57 -3.41 20.42
C ASP A 596 -52.28 -3.62 21.93
N LYS A 597 -52.84 -2.75 22.76
CA LYS A 597 -53.03 -3.01 24.19
C LYS A 597 -54.49 -3.38 24.43
N GLY A 598 -54.71 -4.65 24.76
CA GLY A 598 -55.62 -4.98 25.87
C GLY A 598 -56.57 -6.16 25.68
N LEU A 599 -56.30 -7.20 26.47
CA LEU A 599 -57.26 -7.90 27.33
C LEU A 599 -58.32 -8.81 26.67
N GLY A 600 -58.11 -10.12 26.83
CA GLY A 600 -58.95 -10.93 27.72
C GLY A 600 -60.22 -11.60 27.17
N ALA A 601 -60.32 -12.90 27.49
CA ALA A 601 -61.49 -13.78 27.55
C ALA A 601 -62.02 -14.37 26.22
N LEU A 602 -61.61 -15.61 25.91
CA LEU A 602 -62.22 -16.86 26.42
C LEU A 602 -61.27 -18.04 26.25
#